data_AF-U6F8P6-F1
#
_entry.id   AF-U6F8P6-F1
#
_cell.length_a   1.000
_cell.length_b   1.000
_cell.length_c   1.000
_cell.angle_alpha   90.00
_cell.angle_beta   90.00
_cell.angle_gamma   90.00
#
_symmetry.space_group_name_H-M   'P 1'
#
loop_
_entity.id
_entity.type
_entity.pdbx_description
1 polymer ?
#
loop_
_entity_poly.entity_id
_entity_poly.type
_entity_poly.pdbx_seq_one_letter_code
_entity_poly.pdbx_strand_id
1 'polypeptide(L)'
;MTQLTEEMFQIFDQPEFSFKKIKMQHSEAEVAELKDEFKGVWQTWKAVNQAVAQNLPTGKFAKVHVESWTNGWNLRDHYWASYRLQDLADANPCVGVMLDKKQLQVYLMFQHYRSENRKITPEQYNELLADIPSWSKQIDLQNWYIWNGEMSSEFDDHTKLSDYLKQTDIQKQFKSELSDATFLVGKFVFRDQQHDVNMEDFITNAIVDLLPLYEKSVKNKGLLR
;
A
#
# COMPACT_ATOMS: atom_id res chain seq x y z
N MET A 1 -9.02 -17.77 6.08
CA MET A 1 -7.93 -17.31 5.22
C MET A 1 -8.44 -17.27 3.79
N THR A 2 -8.14 -16.19 3.10
CA THR A 2 -8.72 -15.79 1.84
C THR A 2 -7.67 -15.92 0.75
N GLN A 3 -7.98 -16.70 -0.27
CA GLN A 3 -7.13 -16.86 -1.43
C GLN A 3 -7.25 -15.60 -2.31
N LEU A 4 -6.11 -15.03 -2.71
CA LEU A 4 -6.07 -14.02 -3.77
C LEU A 4 -6.48 -14.71 -5.08
N THR A 5 -7.38 -14.10 -5.84
CA THR A 5 -7.89 -14.66 -7.10
C THR A 5 -7.86 -13.65 -8.24
N GLU A 6 -7.82 -14.16 -9.47
CA GLU A 6 -7.92 -13.37 -10.70
C GLU A 6 -9.17 -12.48 -10.74
N GLU A 7 -10.31 -12.96 -10.25
CA GLU A 7 -11.57 -12.20 -10.20
C GLU A 7 -11.43 -10.90 -9.39
N MET A 8 -10.59 -10.91 -8.34
CA MET A 8 -10.33 -9.71 -7.53
C MET A 8 -9.55 -8.63 -8.29
N PHE A 9 -8.74 -9.02 -9.28
CA PHE A 9 -8.04 -8.11 -10.18
C PHE A 9 -8.95 -7.65 -11.32
N GLN A 10 -9.72 -8.57 -11.88
CA GLN A 10 -10.48 -8.38 -13.12
C GLN A 10 -11.53 -7.27 -13.02
N ILE A 11 -12.09 -7.02 -11.83
CA ILE A 11 -13.02 -5.90 -11.64
C ILE A 11 -12.40 -4.54 -12.02
N PHE A 12 -11.08 -4.41 -11.92
CA PHE A 12 -10.35 -3.18 -12.26
C PHE A 12 -10.01 -3.07 -13.75
N ASP A 13 -10.36 -4.07 -14.57
CA ASP A 13 -10.28 -3.98 -16.04
C ASP A 13 -11.45 -3.17 -16.63
N GLN A 14 -12.41 -2.75 -15.78
CA GLN A 14 -13.50 -1.85 -16.13
C GLN A 14 -12.96 -0.58 -16.83
N PRO A 15 -13.40 -0.26 -18.07
CA PRO A 15 -12.81 0.82 -18.86
C PRO A 15 -13.12 2.23 -18.35
N GLU A 16 -14.15 2.37 -17.52
CA GLU A 16 -14.59 3.66 -16.99
C GLU A 16 -15.12 3.52 -15.57
N PHE A 17 -14.63 4.39 -14.67
CA PHE A 17 -14.95 4.37 -13.24
C PHE A 17 -15.94 5.47 -12.84
N SER A 18 -16.17 6.47 -13.69
CA SER A 18 -17.12 7.55 -13.42
C SER A 18 -18.56 7.09 -13.61
N PHE A 19 -19.37 7.14 -12.54
CA PHE A 19 -20.79 6.79 -12.65
C PHE A 19 -21.54 7.64 -13.68
N LYS A 20 -21.11 8.89 -13.90
CA LYS A 20 -21.71 9.75 -14.92
C LYS A 20 -21.55 9.14 -16.32
N LYS A 21 -20.34 8.69 -16.66
CA LYS A 21 -20.04 8.14 -17.98
C LYS A 21 -20.54 6.71 -18.13
N ILE A 22 -20.44 5.88 -17.08
CA ILE A 22 -21.02 4.55 -17.05
C ILE A 22 -22.52 4.62 -17.37
N LYS A 23 -23.27 5.51 -16.71
CA LYS A 23 -24.72 5.69 -16.96
C LYS A 23 -25.08 6.22 -18.35
N MET A 24 -24.12 6.77 -19.11
CA MET A 24 -24.35 7.18 -20.50
C MET A 24 -24.25 6.01 -21.47
N GLN A 25 -23.58 4.92 -21.07
CA GLN A 25 -23.25 3.78 -21.95
C GLN A 25 -23.95 2.48 -21.54
N HIS A 26 -24.50 2.43 -20.33
CA HIS A 26 -25.12 1.25 -19.74
C HIS A 26 -26.55 1.53 -19.24
N SER A 27 -27.38 0.50 -19.27
CA SER A 27 -28.71 0.48 -18.67
C SER A 27 -28.64 0.50 -17.13
N GLU A 28 -29.73 0.87 -16.46
CA GLU A 28 -29.78 0.91 -14.99
C GLU A 28 -29.49 -0.45 -14.35
N ALA A 29 -29.92 -1.55 -14.99
CA ALA A 29 -29.67 -2.91 -14.52
C ALA A 29 -28.17 -3.26 -14.58
N GLU A 30 -27.50 -2.98 -15.70
CA GLU A 30 -26.05 -3.19 -15.85
C GLU A 30 -25.25 -2.34 -14.86
N VAL A 31 -25.67 -1.10 -14.61
CA VAL A 31 -25.02 -0.26 -13.58
C VAL A 31 -25.22 -0.81 -12.17
N ALA A 32 -26.38 -1.41 -11.87
CA ALA A 32 -26.62 -2.04 -10.58
C ALA A 32 -25.77 -3.30 -10.39
N GLU A 33 -25.70 -4.15 -11.42
CA GLU A 33 -24.86 -5.36 -11.44
C GLU A 33 -23.38 -5.01 -11.24
N LEU A 34 -22.84 -4.06 -12.00
CA LEU A 34 -21.46 -3.59 -11.85
C LEU A 34 -21.15 -3.09 -10.43
N LYS A 35 -22.10 -2.40 -9.79
CA LYS A 35 -21.94 -1.95 -8.40
C LYS A 35 -21.91 -3.13 -7.43
N ASP A 36 -22.75 -4.12 -7.65
CA ASP A 36 -22.80 -5.31 -6.79
C ASP A 36 -21.52 -6.15 -6.93
N GLU A 37 -20.94 -6.25 -8.13
CA GLU A 37 -19.63 -6.88 -8.37
C GLU A 37 -18.51 -6.18 -7.60
N PHE A 38 -18.35 -4.87 -7.79
CA PHE A 38 -17.34 -4.08 -7.07
C PHE A 38 -17.54 -4.17 -5.55
N LYS A 39 -18.79 -4.03 -5.09
CA LYS A 39 -19.09 -4.13 -3.66
C LYS A 39 -18.80 -5.53 -3.12
N GLY A 40 -19.03 -6.59 -3.91
CA GLY A 40 -18.75 -7.97 -3.54
C GLY A 40 -17.27 -8.19 -3.24
N VAL A 41 -16.38 -7.87 -4.21
CA VAL A 41 -14.93 -7.98 -4.03
C VAL A 41 -14.45 -7.09 -2.88
N TRP A 42 -15.01 -5.89 -2.75
CA TRP A 42 -14.66 -4.99 -1.66
C TRP A 42 -15.03 -5.51 -0.27
N GLN A 43 -16.14 -6.23 -0.12
CA GLN A 43 -16.48 -6.84 1.18
C GLN A 43 -15.45 -7.91 1.57
N THR A 44 -14.98 -8.69 0.61
CA THR A 44 -13.88 -9.64 0.81
C THR A 44 -12.60 -8.91 1.21
N TRP A 45 -12.19 -7.87 0.46
CA TRP A 45 -11.06 -7.01 0.78
C TRP A 45 -11.12 -6.44 2.21
N LYS A 46 -12.30 -5.95 2.60
CA LYS A 46 -12.55 -5.40 3.93
C LYS A 46 -12.42 -6.47 5.01
N ALA A 47 -13.00 -7.66 4.79
CA ALA A 47 -12.92 -8.77 5.73
C ALA A 47 -11.48 -9.25 5.94
N VAL A 48 -10.70 -9.36 4.85
CA VAL A 48 -9.27 -9.69 4.89
C VAL A 48 -8.51 -8.69 5.76
N ASN A 49 -8.66 -7.38 5.51
CA ASN A 49 -7.95 -6.36 6.27
C ASN A 49 -8.40 -6.30 7.75
N GLN A 50 -9.66 -6.62 8.04
CA GLN A 50 -10.13 -6.76 9.42
C GLN A 50 -9.51 -7.98 10.13
N ALA A 51 -9.36 -9.10 9.44
CA ALA A 51 -8.71 -10.29 9.97
C ALA A 51 -7.20 -10.06 10.19
N VAL A 52 -6.51 -9.43 9.23
CA VAL A 52 -5.10 -9.00 9.40
C VAL A 52 -4.94 -8.12 10.63
N ALA A 53 -5.80 -7.12 10.82
CA ALA A 53 -5.73 -6.25 11.99
C ALA A 53 -5.91 -7.00 13.33
N GLN A 54 -6.64 -8.11 13.33
CA GLN A 54 -6.78 -8.99 14.51
C GLN A 54 -5.56 -9.89 14.74
N ASN A 55 -4.85 -10.27 13.68
CA ASN A 55 -3.65 -11.10 13.73
C ASN A 55 -2.38 -10.31 14.11
N LEU A 56 -2.39 -8.98 13.93
CA LEU A 56 -1.29 -8.11 14.35
C LEU A 56 -1.21 -7.99 15.89
N PRO A 57 -0.03 -7.67 16.45
CA PRO A 57 0.15 -7.57 17.90
C PRO A 57 -0.88 -6.64 18.57
N THR A 58 -1.58 -7.15 19.58
CA THR A 58 -2.65 -6.44 20.28
C THR A 58 -2.15 -5.10 20.86
N GLY A 59 -2.90 -4.03 20.64
CA GLY A 59 -2.59 -2.69 21.15
C GLY A 59 -1.47 -1.95 20.40
N LYS A 60 -0.82 -2.60 19.43
CA LYS A 60 0.29 -1.99 18.67
C LYS A 60 -0.20 -1.06 17.54
N PHE A 61 -1.29 -1.44 16.87
CA PHE A 61 -1.86 -0.69 15.77
C PHE A 61 -3.17 -0.03 16.18
N ALA A 62 -3.41 1.17 15.65
CA ALA A 62 -4.71 1.79 15.63
C ALA A 62 -5.68 0.97 14.77
N LYS A 63 -6.98 1.29 14.87
CA LYS A 63 -8.01 0.69 14.03
C LYS A 63 -7.64 0.84 12.55
N VAL A 64 -7.60 -0.29 11.82
CA VAL A 64 -7.37 -0.30 10.38
C VAL A 64 -8.39 0.58 9.66
N HIS A 65 -7.90 1.43 8.76
CA HIS A 65 -8.74 2.19 7.86
C HIS A 65 -8.85 1.44 6.54
N VAL A 66 -10.08 1.19 6.07
CA VAL A 66 -10.36 0.57 4.77
C VAL A 66 -11.21 1.55 3.99
N GLU A 67 -10.74 1.99 2.83
CA GLU A 67 -11.50 2.89 1.96
C GLU A 67 -12.74 2.20 1.40
N SER A 68 -13.77 2.96 1.06
CA SER A 68 -14.95 2.43 0.37
C SER A 68 -14.65 2.19 -1.11
N TRP A 69 -15.28 1.15 -1.69
CA TRP A 69 -15.26 0.83 -3.13
C TRP A 69 -15.76 1.95 -4.05
N THR A 70 -16.35 3.01 -3.48
CA THR A 70 -16.77 4.21 -4.21
C THR A 70 -16.51 5.46 -3.38
N ASN A 71 -16.38 6.62 -4.06
CA ASN A 71 -16.37 7.94 -3.43
C ASN A 71 -17.68 8.73 -3.70
N GLY A 72 -18.76 8.04 -4.08
CA GLY A 72 -20.06 8.63 -4.41
C GLY A 72 -20.20 9.08 -5.86
N TRP A 73 -19.09 9.46 -6.50
CA TRP A 73 -19.06 9.90 -7.90
C TRP A 73 -18.44 8.86 -8.84
N ASN A 74 -17.51 8.07 -8.32
CA ASN A 74 -16.76 7.07 -9.07
C ASN A 74 -16.72 5.74 -8.32
N LEU A 75 -16.64 4.64 -9.08
CA LEU A 75 -16.00 3.41 -8.64
C LEU A 75 -14.53 3.70 -8.34
N ARG A 76 -13.91 2.89 -7.49
CA ARG A 76 -12.46 2.96 -7.27
C ARG A 76 -11.74 2.04 -8.25
N ASP A 77 -10.65 2.53 -8.84
CA ASP A 77 -9.73 1.77 -9.69
C ASP A 77 -8.70 0.94 -8.91
N HIS A 78 -8.67 1.10 -7.59
CA HIS A 78 -7.94 0.28 -6.63
C HIS A 78 -8.67 0.22 -5.29
N TYR A 79 -8.41 -0.81 -4.48
CA TYR A 79 -8.81 -0.84 -3.07
C TYR A 79 -7.61 -0.58 -2.19
N TRP A 80 -7.82 0.25 -1.16
CA TRP A 80 -6.75 0.66 -0.26
C TRP A 80 -7.16 0.52 1.21
N ALA A 81 -6.18 0.15 2.03
CA ALA A 81 -6.28 0.16 3.48
C ALA A 81 -4.98 0.73 4.08
N SER A 82 -5.08 1.34 5.26
CA SER A 82 -3.92 1.76 6.03
C SER A 82 -3.89 1.21 7.45
N TYR A 83 -2.66 0.87 7.84
CA TYR A 83 -2.27 0.43 9.16
C TYR A 83 -1.36 1.48 9.77
N ARG A 84 -1.80 2.02 10.89
CA ARG A 84 -1.08 3.05 11.65
C ARG A 84 -0.73 2.47 13.01
N LEU A 85 0.48 2.72 13.49
CA LEU A 85 0.80 2.41 14.88
C LEU A 85 -0.09 3.25 15.81
N GLN A 86 -0.50 2.67 16.93
CA GLN A 86 -1.41 3.30 17.89
C GLN A 86 -0.87 4.66 18.35
N ASP A 87 0.42 4.71 18.70
CA ASP A 87 1.11 5.93 19.15
C ASP A 87 1.37 6.93 18.02
N LEU A 88 1.16 6.52 16.77
CA LEU A 88 1.43 7.28 15.55
C LEU A 88 0.19 7.49 14.68
N ALA A 89 -1.01 7.35 15.25
CA ALA A 89 -2.26 7.53 14.51
C ALA A 89 -2.29 8.87 13.77
N ASP A 90 -1.69 9.91 14.37
CA ASP A 90 -1.61 11.27 13.83
C ASP A 90 -0.30 11.61 13.09
N ALA A 91 0.63 10.65 12.92
CA ALA A 91 1.87 10.87 12.18
C ALA A 91 1.66 10.69 10.67
N ASN A 92 2.53 11.21 9.81
CA ASN A 92 2.41 10.99 8.36
C ASN A 92 2.61 9.52 7.96
N PRO A 93 3.66 8.82 8.45
CA PRO A 93 3.98 7.50 7.92
C PRO A 93 2.94 6.45 8.31
N CYS A 94 2.65 5.54 7.38
CA CYS A 94 1.78 4.40 7.60
C CYS A 94 2.18 3.25 6.68
N VAL A 95 1.70 2.05 6.99
CA VAL A 95 1.72 0.94 6.04
C VAL A 95 0.43 0.98 5.23
N GLY A 96 0.57 1.16 3.91
CA GLY A 96 -0.50 1.02 2.94
C GLY A 96 -0.61 -0.43 2.47
N VAL A 97 -1.83 -0.88 2.23
CA VAL A 97 -2.13 -2.15 1.56
C VAL A 97 -3.06 -1.81 0.41
N MET A 98 -2.71 -2.24 -0.79
CA MET A 98 -3.44 -1.88 -2.00
C MET A 98 -3.62 -3.07 -2.91
N LEU A 99 -4.80 -3.17 -3.53
CA LEU A 99 -5.12 -4.10 -4.59
C LEU A 99 -5.62 -3.29 -5.79
N ASP A 100 -4.97 -3.43 -6.94
CA ASP A 100 -5.35 -2.80 -8.20
C ASP A 100 -5.39 -3.85 -9.33
N LYS A 101 -5.52 -3.45 -10.60
CA LYS A 101 -5.54 -4.37 -11.75
C LYS A 101 -4.21 -5.13 -12.01
N LYS A 102 -3.10 -4.63 -11.47
CA LYS A 102 -1.72 -5.11 -11.69
C LYS A 102 -1.25 -6.01 -10.54
N GLN A 103 -1.55 -5.66 -9.28
CA GLN A 103 -0.91 -6.29 -8.12
C GLN A 103 -1.65 -6.07 -6.78
N LEU A 104 -1.34 -6.97 -5.83
CA LEU A 104 -1.51 -6.74 -4.41
C LEU A 104 -0.17 -6.23 -3.86
N GLN A 105 -0.16 -5.10 -3.17
CA GLN A 105 1.05 -4.52 -2.60
C GLN A 105 0.86 -4.09 -1.14
N VAL A 106 1.91 -4.25 -0.35
CA VAL A 106 2.00 -3.82 1.06
C VAL A 106 3.27 -3.00 1.21
N TYR A 107 3.15 -1.76 1.65
CA TYR A 107 4.27 -0.81 1.55
C TYR A 107 4.27 0.24 2.66
N LEU A 108 5.46 0.65 3.08
CA LEU A 108 5.65 1.80 3.94
C LEU A 108 5.66 3.06 3.08
N MET A 109 4.87 4.07 3.49
CA MET A 109 4.77 5.34 2.79
C MET A 109 4.69 6.52 3.74
N PHE A 110 5.01 7.70 3.23
CA PHE A 110 4.68 8.98 3.86
C PHE A 110 3.34 9.50 3.30
N GLN A 111 2.31 9.63 4.15
CA GLN A 111 1.02 10.13 3.69
C GLN A 111 0.98 11.67 3.69
N HIS A 112 0.84 12.28 2.50
CA HIS A 112 0.71 13.74 2.33
C HIS A 112 -0.68 14.30 2.67
N TYR A 113 -1.72 13.47 2.64
CA TYR A 113 -3.09 13.91 2.94
C TYR A 113 -3.24 14.37 4.41
N ARG A 114 -3.64 15.63 4.62
CA ARG A 114 -3.70 16.33 5.92
C ARG A 114 -2.34 16.44 6.62
N SER A 115 -1.26 16.69 5.87
CA SER A 115 0.11 16.82 6.40
C SER A 115 0.35 18.08 7.23
N GLU A 116 -0.44 19.14 7.05
CA GLU A 116 -0.22 20.46 7.69
C GLU A 116 -0.24 20.43 9.23
N ASN A 117 -0.82 19.40 9.84
CA ASN A 117 -0.88 19.22 11.29
C ASN A 117 -0.03 18.06 11.83
N ARG A 118 0.83 17.46 11.00
CA ARG A 118 1.55 16.22 11.37
C ARG A 118 3.03 16.46 11.64
N LYS A 119 3.58 15.63 12.54
CA LYS A 119 4.82 15.90 13.28
C LYS A 119 6.13 15.61 12.53
N ILE A 120 6.08 15.14 11.29
CA ILE A 120 7.25 14.63 10.55
C ILE A 120 7.28 15.23 9.15
N THR A 121 8.44 15.76 8.73
CA THR A 121 8.63 16.27 7.38
C THR A 121 9.01 15.17 6.38
N PRO A 122 8.81 15.36 5.06
CA PRO A 122 9.31 14.46 4.03
C PRO A 122 10.81 14.16 4.14
N GLU A 123 11.63 15.18 4.39
CA GLU A 123 13.10 15.05 4.50
C GLU A 123 13.47 14.15 5.67
N GLN A 124 12.83 14.38 6.81
CA GLN A 124 12.98 13.55 8.00
C GLN A 124 12.56 12.10 7.73
N TYR A 125 11.51 11.86 6.95
CA TYR A 125 11.13 10.49 6.57
C TYR A 125 12.18 9.85 5.65
N ASN A 126 12.72 10.59 4.69
CA ASN A 126 13.75 10.12 3.77
C ASN A 126 15.08 9.76 4.45
N GLU A 127 15.34 10.18 5.69
CA GLU A 127 16.48 9.71 6.49
C GLU A 127 16.48 8.16 6.65
N LEU A 128 15.31 7.52 6.59
CA LEU A 128 15.16 6.06 6.66
C LEU A 128 15.86 5.31 5.52
N LEU A 129 16.18 5.97 4.40
CA LEU A 129 16.93 5.34 3.32
C LEU A 129 18.27 4.77 3.81
N ALA A 130 18.88 5.40 4.81
CA ALA A 130 20.13 4.91 5.41
C ALA A 130 19.94 3.61 6.20
N ASP A 131 18.72 3.32 6.67
CA ASP A 131 18.39 2.11 7.43
C ASP A 131 18.05 0.92 6.52
N ILE A 132 17.63 1.17 5.27
CA ILE A 132 17.20 0.13 4.31
C ILE A 132 18.23 -1.00 4.16
N PRO A 133 19.55 -0.75 3.98
CA PRO A 133 20.54 -1.83 3.83
C PRO A 133 20.72 -2.70 5.08
N SER A 134 20.42 -2.19 6.27
CA SER A 134 20.52 -2.95 7.51
C SER A 134 19.23 -3.71 7.81
N TRP A 135 18.09 -3.07 7.56
CA TRP A 135 16.77 -3.68 7.66
C TRP A 135 16.60 -4.84 6.67
N SER A 136 17.04 -4.67 5.42
CA SER A 136 16.91 -5.67 4.36
C SER A 136 17.61 -7.01 4.64
N LYS A 137 18.60 -7.03 5.53
CA LYS A 137 19.29 -8.26 5.95
C LYS A 137 18.43 -9.18 6.82
N GLN A 138 17.28 -8.70 7.29
CA GLN A 138 16.39 -9.41 8.22
C GLN A 138 15.23 -10.09 7.51
N ILE A 139 15.07 -9.86 6.20
CA ILE A 139 13.92 -10.29 5.41
C ILE A 139 14.38 -11.03 4.15
N ASP A 140 13.49 -11.83 3.58
CA ASP A 140 13.65 -12.31 2.21
C ASP A 140 13.32 -11.18 1.22
N LEU A 141 14.26 -10.88 0.32
CA LEU A 141 14.16 -9.80 -0.66
C LEU A 141 13.30 -10.14 -1.87
N GLN A 142 12.79 -11.38 -1.99
CA GLN A 142 11.90 -11.75 -3.09
C GLN A 142 10.67 -10.83 -3.13
N ASN A 143 10.43 -10.26 -4.31
CA ASN A 143 9.31 -9.36 -4.62
C ASN A 143 9.25 -8.09 -3.75
N TRP A 144 10.39 -7.62 -3.24
CA TRP A 144 10.50 -6.31 -2.62
C TRP A 144 10.97 -5.26 -3.61
N TYR A 145 10.34 -4.08 -3.50
CA TYR A 145 10.54 -2.96 -4.41
C TYR A 145 10.71 -1.66 -3.63
N ILE A 146 11.40 -0.70 -4.24
CA ILE A 146 11.56 0.67 -3.77
C ILE A 146 11.26 1.64 -4.93
N TRP A 147 10.49 2.68 -4.66
CA TRP A 147 10.07 3.66 -5.67
C TRP A 147 9.82 5.04 -5.08
N ASN A 148 9.66 6.03 -5.95
CA ASN A 148 9.37 7.41 -5.60
C ASN A 148 7.84 7.63 -5.60
N GLY A 149 7.25 7.99 -4.47
CA GLY A 149 5.80 7.99 -4.28
C GLY A 149 5.02 9.04 -5.07
N GLU A 150 5.70 10.09 -5.50
CA GLU A 150 5.12 11.27 -6.14
C GLU A 150 5.43 11.30 -7.63
N MET A 151 6.50 10.62 -8.05
CA MET A 151 6.95 10.57 -9.44
C MET A 151 6.64 9.25 -10.14
N SER A 152 6.13 8.24 -9.43
CA SER A 152 5.72 6.98 -10.06
C SER A 152 4.27 6.64 -9.75
N SER A 153 3.57 6.25 -10.80
CA SER A 153 2.26 5.63 -10.74
C SER A 153 2.39 4.20 -10.21
N GLU A 154 1.39 3.70 -9.51
CA GLU A 154 1.29 2.28 -9.14
C GLU A 154 1.40 1.30 -10.33
N PHE A 155 1.15 1.80 -11.54
CA PHE A 155 1.26 1.02 -12.78
C PHE A 155 2.68 0.99 -13.36
N ASP A 156 3.60 1.84 -12.90
CA ASP A 156 4.98 1.90 -13.40
C ASP A 156 5.78 0.68 -12.92
N ASP A 157 6.89 0.40 -13.60
CA ASP A 157 7.85 -0.62 -13.15
C ASP A 157 8.74 -0.04 -12.04
N HIS A 158 8.66 -0.64 -10.87
CA HIS A 158 9.41 -0.19 -9.70
C HIS A 158 10.77 -0.88 -9.61
N THR A 159 11.72 -0.20 -8.96
CA THR A 159 13.07 -0.74 -8.76
C THR A 159 13.02 -1.91 -7.78
N LYS A 160 13.50 -3.08 -8.18
CA LYS A 160 13.69 -4.20 -7.25
C LYS A 160 14.65 -3.80 -6.14
N LEU A 161 14.28 -4.07 -4.89
CA LEU A 161 15.08 -3.72 -3.73
C LEU A 161 16.46 -4.39 -3.78
N SER A 162 16.55 -5.62 -4.32
CA SER A 162 17.83 -6.32 -4.53
C SER A 162 18.80 -5.55 -5.44
N ASP A 163 18.28 -4.85 -6.45
CA ASP A 163 19.09 -4.14 -7.43
C ASP A 163 19.53 -2.80 -6.86
N TYR A 164 18.61 -2.09 -6.20
CA TYR A 164 18.91 -0.90 -5.40
C TYR A 164 20.04 -1.17 -4.38
N LEU A 165 19.99 -2.28 -3.65
CA LEU A 165 20.99 -2.61 -2.62
C LEU A 165 22.37 -2.95 -3.18
N LYS A 166 22.46 -3.45 -4.42
CA LYS A 166 23.74 -3.87 -5.04
C LYS A 166 24.44 -2.75 -5.80
N GLN A 167 23.70 -1.74 -6.26
CA GLN A 167 24.20 -0.77 -7.24
C GLN A 167 24.23 0.64 -6.65
N THR A 168 25.44 1.13 -6.34
CA THR A 168 25.65 2.48 -5.79
C THR A 168 25.11 3.58 -6.71
N ASP A 169 25.15 3.38 -8.02
CA ASP A 169 24.67 4.38 -8.99
C ASP A 169 23.14 4.49 -8.95
N ILE A 170 22.42 3.36 -8.82
CA ILE A 170 20.96 3.37 -8.60
C ILE A 170 20.63 4.13 -7.31
N GLN A 171 21.36 3.91 -6.21
CA GLN A 171 21.10 4.61 -4.95
C GLN A 171 21.31 6.13 -5.06
N LYS A 172 22.38 6.55 -5.76
CA LYS A 172 22.65 7.97 -5.98
C LYS A 172 21.59 8.63 -6.84
N GLN A 173 21.21 7.99 -7.95
CA GLN A 173 20.15 8.46 -8.83
C GLN A 173 18.83 8.55 -8.07
N PHE A 174 18.42 7.48 -7.40
CA PHE A 174 17.19 7.42 -6.61
C PHE A 174 17.14 8.53 -5.55
N LYS A 175 18.24 8.76 -4.83
CA LYS A 175 18.32 9.84 -3.84
C LYS A 175 18.19 11.24 -4.47
N SER A 176 18.73 11.43 -5.68
CA SER A 176 18.62 12.71 -6.39
C SER A 176 17.19 13.00 -6.88
N GLU A 177 16.43 11.96 -7.21
CA GLU A 177 15.03 12.05 -7.66
C GLU A 177 14.06 12.35 -6.49
N LEU A 178 14.48 12.17 -5.24
CA LEU A 178 13.66 12.39 -4.05
C LEU A 178 13.63 13.83 -3.54
N SER A 179 14.23 14.80 -4.23
CA SER A 179 14.39 16.18 -3.70
C SER A 179 13.07 16.83 -3.27
N ASP A 180 11.95 16.50 -3.92
CA ASP A 180 10.61 17.00 -3.61
C ASP A 180 9.61 15.87 -3.26
N ALA A 181 10.12 14.67 -2.99
CA ALA A 181 9.35 13.43 -2.95
C ALA A 181 9.74 12.53 -1.76
N THR A 182 8.94 11.51 -1.49
CA THR A 182 9.18 10.51 -0.45
C THR A 182 9.28 9.12 -1.07
N PHE A 183 10.16 8.30 -0.50
CA PHE A 183 10.29 6.93 -0.99
C PHE A 183 9.19 6.03 -0.44
N LEU A 184 8.80 5.04 -1.23
CA LEU A 184 8.00 3.91 -0.80
C LEU A 184 8.87 2.66 -0.89
N VAL A 185 8.65 1.73 0.03
CA VAL A 185 9.27 0.41 0.01
C VAL A 185 8.23 -0.62 0.42
N GLY A 186 8.15 -1.72 -0.32
CA GLY A 186 7.06 -2.66 -0.12
C GLY A 186 7.23 -3.98 -0.83
N LYS A 187 6.34 -4.92 -0.49
CA LYS A 187 6.28 -6.27 -1.03
C LYS A 187 5.07 -6.43 -1.94
N PHE A 188 5.28 -7.12 -3.05
CA PHE A 188 4.34 -7.20 -4.16
C PHE A 188 3.95 -8.65 -4.43
N VAL A 189 2.72 -8.84 -4.89
CA VAL A 189 2.24 -10.02 -5.62
C VAL A 189 1.60 -9.49 -6.89
N PHE A 190 2.21 -9.76 -8.04
CA PHE A 190 1.63 -9.41 -9.33
C PHE A 190 0.47 -10.34 -9.66
N ARG A 191 -0.48 -9.85 -10.46
CA ARG A 191 -1.68 -10.58 -10.90
C ARG A 191 -1.33 -11.95 -11.51
N ASP A 192 -0.26 -12.05 -12.28
CA ASP A 192 0.21 -13.30 -12.89
C ASP A 192 0.89 -14.28 -11.90
N GLN A 193 1.12 -13.84 -10.67
CA GLN A 193 1.77 -14.59 -9.58
C GLN A 193 0.82 -14.87 -8.40
N GLN A 194 -0.48 -14.61 -8.56
CA GLN A 194 -1.48 -14.72 -7.49
C GLN A 194 -1.73 -16.15 -6.97
N HIS A 195 -1.29 -17.18 -7.71
CA HIS A 195 -1.53 -18.58 -7.38
C HIS A 195 -1.02 -18.94 -5.97
N ASP A 196 -1.87 -19.60 -5.17
CA ASP A 196 -1.60 -20.06 -3.81
C ASP A 196 -1.24 -18.95 -2.79
N VAL A 197 -1.50 -17.68 -3.14
CA VAL A 197 -1.35 -16.55 -2.22
C VAL A 197 -2.55 -16.43 -1.28
N ASN A 198 -2.30 -16.69 0.00
CA ASN A 198 -3.18 -16.36 1.10
C ASN A 198 -3.01 -14.89 1.49
N MET A 199 -4.06 -14.08 1.32
CA MET A 199 -4.00 -12.63 1.48
C MET A 199 -3.68 -12.22 2.91
N GLU A 200 -4.34 -12.81 3.91
CA GLU A 200 -4.12 -12.47 5.32
C GLU A 200 -2.67 -12.76 5.74
N ASP A 201 -2.12 -13.90 5.33
CA ASP A 201 -0.73 -14.27 5.62
C ASP A 201 0.26 -13.35 4.89
N PHE A 202 0.05 -13.11 3.60
CA PHE A 202 0.89 -12.22 2.81
C PHE A 202 0.96 -10.82 3.43
N ILE A 203 -0.21 -10.24 3.74
CA ILE A 203 -0.32 -8.89 4.28
C ILE A 203 0.27 -8.84 5.69
N THR A 204 -0.06 -9.80 6.56
CA THR A 204 0.45 -9.82 7.94
C THR A 204 1.98 -9.92 7.95
N ASN A 205 2.56 -10.82 7.16
CA ASN A 205 4.00 -11.01 7.09
C ASN A 205 4.71 -9.75 6.55
N ALA A 206 4.19 -9.15 5.48
CA ALA A 206 4.77 -7.92 4.93
C ALA A 206 4.68 -6.73 5.91
N ILE A 207 3.58 -6.58 6.67
CA ILE A 207 3.47 -5.57 7.72
C ILE A 207 4.50 -5.82 8.84
N VAL A 208 4.67 -7.08 9.27
CA VAL A 208 5.65 -7.45 10.30
C VAL A 208 7.08 -7.17 9.82
N ASP A 209 7.39 -7.50 8.58
CA ASP A 209 8.68 -7.23 7.95
C ASP A 209 8.96 -5.72 7.88
N LEU A 210 7.96 -4.89 7.57
CA LEU A 210 8.09 -3.41 7.54
C LEU A 210 8.20 -2.77 8.93
N LEU A 211 7.79 -3.47 9.99
CA LEU A 211 7.61 -2.89 11.32
C LEU A 211 8.87 -2.26 11.92
N PRO A 212 10.07 -2.88 11.84
CA PRO A 212 11.30 -2.27 12.35
C PRO A 212 11.63 -0.94 11.66
N LEU A 213 11.38 -0.85 10.35
CA LEU A 213 11.60 0.37 9.57
C LEU A 213 10.53 1.43 9.90
N TYR A 214 9.26 1.02 10.01
CA TYR A 214 8.16 1.91 10.37
C TYR A 214 8.36 2.51 11.76
N GLU A 215 8.76 1.75 12.78
CA GLU A 215 9.05 2.30 14.11
C GLU A 215 10.22 3.29 14.11
N LYS A 216 11.25 3.04 13.29
CA LYS A 216 12.39 3.96 13.15
C LYS A 216 11.99 5.29 12.52
N SER A 217 10.95 5.31 11.68
CA SER A 217 10.48 6.53 11.00
C SER A 217 10.13 7.66 11.97
N VAL A 218 9.92 7.33 13.24
CA VAL A 218 9.46 8.22 14.30
C VAL A 218 10.30 8.16 15.59
N LYS A 219 11.00 7.05 15.87
CA LYS A 219 11.82 6.87 17.09
C LYS A 219 12.95 7.90 17.17
N ASN A 220 13.65 8.13 16.06
CA ASN A 220 14.75 9.10 16.00
C ASN A 220 14.27 10.57 16.12
N LYS A 221 12.96 10.79 16.24
CA LYS A 221 12.31 12.11 16.25
C LYS A 221 11.57 12.37 17.57
N GLY A 222 11.78 11.53 18.58
CA GLY A 222 11.21 11.70 19.93
C GLY A 222 9.69 11.43 20.02
N LEU A 223 9.12 10.73 19.04
CA LEU A 223 7.67 10.50 18.92
C LEU A 223 7.20 9.15 19.48
N LEU A 224 8.11 8.23 19.77
CA LEU A 224 7.84 6.99 20.52
C LEU A 224 8.68 7.03 21.79
N ARG A 225 8.05 6.79 22.95
CA ARG A 225 8.70 6.67 24.26
C ARG A 225 8.99 5.22 24.58
#